data_AF-A0A2G6CL05-F1
#
_entry.id   AF-A0A2G6CL05-F1
#
_cell.length_a   1.000
_cell.length_b   1.000
_cell.length_c   1.000
_cell.angle_alpha   90.00
_cell.angle_beta   90.00
_cell.angle_gamma   90.00
#
_symmetry.space_group_name_H-M   'P 1'
#
loop_
_entity.id
_entity.type
_entity.pdbx_description
1 polymer ?
#
loop_
_entity_poly.entity_id
_entity_poly.type
_entity_poly.pdbx_seq_one_letter_code
_entity_poly.pdbx_strand_id
1 'polypeptide(L)'
;ECGGFATRSKSYEADSPAPTPYCDAEALRWRYDAITKTLILSDDRVLLNCCGDHTVQVKEQNGVFVVHQKDAPEKGARCDCMCVFDYKTTLTGVSGGSIDIEIVREVTDEPGGAKPIWSGTLDLTRAAGEIVIDKTNVAPWCEE
;
A
#
# COMPACT_ATOMS: atom_id res chain seq x y z
N GLU A 1 25.01 -7.59 -4.93
CA GLU A 1 24.07 -8.62 -4.41
C GLU A 1 23.10 -7.91 -3.48
N CYS A 2 21.81 -7.92 -3.81
CA CYS A 2 20.76 -7.26 -3.04
C CYS A 2 19.66 -8.29 -2.75
N GLY A 3 19.25 -8.41 -1.48
CA GLY A 3 18.02 -9.11 -1.07
C GLY A 3 18.25 -10.46 -0.40
N GLY A 4 17.89 -10.55 0.89
CA GLY A 4 17.79 -11.82 1.62
C GLY A 4 17.50 -11.59 3.10
N PHE A 5 16.26 -11.77 3.52
CA PHE A 5 15.93 -11.96 4.94
C PHE A 5 15.14 -13.24 5.14
N ALA A 6 15.67 -14.10 6.01
CA ALA A 6 15.10 -15.37 6.38
C ALA A 6 13.80 -15.19 7.18
N THR A 7 12.80 -15.98 6.79
CA THR A 7 11.47 -16.09 7.38
C THR A 7 11.46 -16.43 8.87
N ARG A 8 10.60 -15.73 9.63
CA ARG A 8 9.95 -16.28 10.83
C ARG A 8 8.45 -16.07 10.75
N SER A 9 7.73 -17.13 10.39
CA SER A 9 6.28 -17.21 10.44
C SER A 9 5.79 -17.40 11.89
N LYS A 10 4.83 -16.58 12.34
CA LYS A 10 3.90 -16.93 13.41
C LYS A 10 2.51 -17.05 12.80
N SER A 11 1.90 -18.21 13.02
CA SER A 11 0.57 -18.62 12.58
C SER A 11 -0.54 -17.78 13.23
N TYR A 12 -1.45 -17.26 12.41
CA TYR A 12 -2.77 -16.77 12.85
C TYR A 12 -3.86 -17.59 12.18
N GLU A 13 -4.87 -17.97 12.99
CA GLU A 13 -5.94 -18.90 12.67
C GLU A 13 -6.86 -18.42 11.54
N ALA A 14 -7.36 -19.39 10.79
CA ALA A 14 -8.04 -19.26 9.51
C ALA A 14 -9.55 -19.12 9.67
N ASP A 15 -10.08 -17.97 9.26
CA ASP A 15 -11.44 -17.83 8.73
C ASP A 15 -11.50 -16.78 7.59
N SER A 16 -10.33 -16.43 7.04
CA SER A 16 -10.17 -15.58 5.87
C SER A 16 -9.39 -16.36 4.82
N PRO A 17 -9.64 -16.14 3.51
CA PRO A 17 -8.77 -16.69 2.48
C PRO A 17 -7.32 -16.37 2.83
N ALA A 18 -6.43 -17.32 2.59
CA ALA A 18 -5.01 -17.11 2.82
C ALA A 18 -4.59 -15.80 2.12
N PRO A 19 -3.76 -14.96 2.78
CA PRO A 19 -3.31 -13.72 2.18
C PRO A 19 -2.65 -14.00 0.83
N THR A 20 -2.87 -13.12 -0.14
CA THR A 20 -2.20 -13.20 -1.44
C THR A 20 -0.68 -13.18 -1.19
N PRO A 21 0.11 -14.10 -1.79
CA PRO A 21 1.58 -14.03 -1.73
C PRO A 21 2.11 -12.67 -2.17
N TYR A 22 3.26 -12.26 -1.67
CA TYR A 22 3.71 -10.87 -1.82
C TYR A 22 3.94 -10.50 -3.28
N CYS A 23 4.61 -11.38 -4.04
CA CYS A 23 4.94 -11.09 -5.44
C CYS A 23 3.79 -11.29 -6.44
N ASP A 24 2.69 -11.93 -6.01
CA ASP A 24 1.57 -12.28 -6.90
C ASP A 24 0.71 -11.07 -7.31
N ALA A 25 0.65 -10.03 -6.48
CA ALA A 25 -0.16 -8.85 -6.75
C ALA A 25 0.26 -7.62 -5.92
N GLU A 26 -0.04 -6.42 -6.46
CA GLU A 26 -0.17 -5.20 -5.65
C GLU A 26 -1.45 -5.30 -4.81
N ALA A 27 -1.34 -5.12 -3.50
CA ALA A 27 -2.46 -5.32 -2.58
C ALA A 27 -2.49 -4.29 -1.46
N LEU A 28 -3.67 -3.70 -1.24
CA LEU A 28 -3.96 -2.91 -0.05
C LEU A 28 -4.31 -3.85 1.12
N ARG A 29 -3.40 -3.93 2.09
CA ARG A 29 -3.61 -4.60 3.37
C ARG A 29 -3.92 -3.57 4.43
N TRP A 30 -4.87 -3.90 5.30
CA TRP A 30 -5.25 -3.00 6.38
C TRP A 30 -5.56 -3.75 7.66
N ARG A 31 -5.32 -3.06 8.80
CA ARG A 31 -5.65 -3.54 10.13
C ARG A 31 -6.14 -2.39 10.99
N TYR A 32 -7.25 -2.60 11.68
CA TYR A 32 -7.89 -1.65 12.56
C TYR A 32 -7.89 -2.14 14.00
N ASP A 33 -7.49 -1.27 14.91
CA ASP A 33 -7.63 -1.44 16.35
C ASP A 33 -8.71 -0.48 16.86
N ALA A 34 -9.86 -1.05 17.23
CA ALA A 34 -11.00 -0.30 17.73
C ALA A 34 -10.78 0.33 19.13
N ILE A 35 -9.85 -0.22 19.93
CA ILE A 35 -9.54 0.30 21.27
C ILE A 35 -8.75 1.60 21.14
N THR A 36 -7.70 1.56 20.32
CA THR A 36 -6.84 2.74 20.09
C THR A 36 -7.34 3.66 18.99
N LYS A 37 -8.38 3.23 18.25
CA LYS A 37 -8.92 3.92 17.05
C LYS A 37 -7.83 4.15 16.01
N THR A 38 -7.01 3.13 15.79
CA THR A 38 -5.84 3.19 14.90
C THR A 38 -6.07 2.30 13.70
N LEU A 39 -5.99 2.87 12.50
CA LEU A 39 -6.01 2.15 11.23
C LEU A 39 -4.59 2.16 10.64
N ILE A 40 -4.06 0.98 10.38
CA ILE A 40 -2.81 0.79 9.65
C ILE A 40 -3.16 0.37 8.24
N LEU A 41 -2.61 1.07 7.25
CA LEU A 41 -2.74 0.76 5.83
C LEU A 41 -1.35 0.46 5.26
N SER A 42 -1.31 -0.53 4.36
CA SER A 42 -0.12 -0.91 3.60
C SER A 42 -0.55 -1.19 2.16
N ASP A 43 -0.08 -0.37 1.23
CA ASP A 43 -0.16 -0.71 -0.20
C ASP A 43 1.15 -1.42 -0.58
N ASP A 44 1.05 -2.73 -0.72
CA ASP A 44 2.19 -3.63 -0.85
C ASP A 44 2.51 -3.91 -2.31
N ARG A 45 3.81 -4.13 -2.58
CA ARG A 45 4.32 -4.57 -3.88
C ARG A 45 4.09 -3.55 -5.01
N VAL A 46 4.21 -2.26 -4.73
CA VAL A 46 4.15 -1.23 -5.77
C VAL A 46 5.45 -1.24 -6.58
N LEU A 47 5.37 -1.45 -7.90
CA LEU A 47 6.55 -1.44 -8.77
C LEU A 47 6.91 -0.01 -9.17
N LEU A 48 8.07 0.47 -8.72
CA LEU A 48 8.58 1.82 -9.02
C LEU A 48 10.08 1.78 -9.35
N ASN A 49 10.59 2.91 -9.83
CA ASN A 49 12.03 3.08 -9.99
C ASN A 49 12.74 2.99 -8.64
N CYS A 50 13.84 2.26 -8.56
CA CYS A 50 14.57 2.09 -7.30
C CYS A 50 15.14 3.41 -6.75
N CYS A 51 15.42 4.37 -7.62
CA CYS A 51 15.95 5.68 -7.26
C CYS A 51 14.79 6.67 -7.16
N GLY A 52 13.95 6.45 -6.15
CA GLY A 52 12.82 7.29 -5.83
C GLY A 52 12.80 7.74 -4.37
N ASP A 53 12.44 9.00 -4.16
CA ASP A 53 12.03 9.53 -2.87
C ASP A 53 10.53 9.24 -2.68
N HIS A 54 10.24 8.08 -2.10
CA HIS A 54 8.87 7.61 -1.89
C HIS A 54 8.28 8.18 -0.59
N THR A 55 7.11 8.80 -0.69
CA THR A 55 6.38 9.32 0.48
C THR A 55 4.90 8.99 0.43
N VAL A 56 4.26 8.86 1.59
CA VAL A 56 2.80 8.70 1.71
C VAL A 56 2.25 9.72 2.69
N GLN A 57 1.12 10.32 2.32
CA GLN A 57 0.37 11.24 3.16
C GLN A 57 -1.10 10.89 3.10
N VAL A 58 -1.82 11.17 4.18
CA VAL A 58 -3.27 10.93 4.24
C VAL A 58 -3.97 12.21 4.62
N LYS A 59 -5.05 12.53 3.91
CA LYS A 59 -5.91 13.69 4.20
C LYS A 59 -7.37 13.25 4.13
N GLU A 60 -8.17 13.64 5.10
CA GLU A 60 -9.61 13.49 5.03
C GLU A 60 -10.20 14.66 4.24
N GLN A 61 -11.03 14.35 3.23
CA GLN A 61 -11.70 15.34 2.39
C GLN A 61 -13.15 14.89 2.17
N ASN A 62 -14.12 15.69 2.62
CA ASN A 62 -15.55 15.40 2.48
C ASN A 62 -15.96 13.99 2.98
N GLY A 63 -15.33 13.51 4.06
CA GLY A 63 -15.60 12.18 4.64
C GLY A 63 -14.86 11.02 3.97
N VAL A 64 -14.02 11.29 2.95
CA VAL A 64 -13.17 10.29 2.30
C VAL A 64 -11.72 10.48 2.75
N PHE A 65 -11.06 9.39 3.15
CA PHE A 65 -9.63 9.40 3.43
C PHE A 65 -8.84 9.24 2.11
N VAL A 66 -8.23 10.33 1.65
CA VAL A 66 -7.37 10.32 0.46
C VAL A 66 -5.94 10.00 0.88
N VAL A 67 -5.47 8.81 0.50
CA VAL A 67 -4.09 8.34 0.66
C VAL A 67 -3.31 8.74 -0.60
N HIS A 68 -2.46 9.75 -0.46
CA HIS A 68 -1.60 10.24 -1.52
C HIS A 68 -0.21 9.61 -1.41
N GLN A 69 0.10 8.73 -2.35
CA GLN A 69 1.41 8.15 -2.54
C GLN A 69 2.17 8.96 -3.58
N LYS A 70 3.42 9.28 -3.26
CA LYS A 70 4.27 10.08 -4.13
C LYS A 70 5.58 9.37 -4.36
N ASP A 71 6.03 9.43 -5.60
CA ASP A 71 7.32 8.97 -6.07
C ASP A 71 7.99 10.10 -6.85
N ALA A 72 9.17 10.52 -6.39
CA ALA A 72 9.95 11.57 -7.02
C ALA A 72 11.38 11.09 -7.29
N PRO A 73 12.07 11.59 -8.33
CA PRO A 73 13.46 11.21 -8.58
C PRO A 73 14.35 11.50 -7.37
N GLU A 74 15.06 10.49 -6.87
CA GLU A 74 16.01 10.69 -5.77
C GLU A 74 17.13 11.62 -6.26
N LYS A 75 17.33 12.75 -5.57
CA LYS A 75 18.32 13.78 -5.96
C LYS A 75 18.17 14.27 -7.41
N GLY A 76 16.96 14.21 -7.98
CA GLY A 76 16.67 14.69 -9.34
C GLY A 76 17.01 13.71 -10.47
N ALA A 77 17.32 12.45 -10.15
CA ALA A 77 17.58 11.42 -11.16
C ALA A 77 16.87 10.10 -10.85
N ARG A 78 16.63 9.32 -11.89
CA ARG A 78 16.20 7.91 -11.83
C ARG A 78 17.39 7.01 -12.17
N CYS A 79 17.37 5.76 -11.71
CA CYS A 79 18.29 4.74 -12.19
C CYS A 79 17.58 3.77 -13.13
N ASP A 80 18.31 3.01 -13.94
CA ASP A 80 17.73 2.03 -14.86
C ASP A 80 17.38 0.71 -14.15
N CYS A 81 16.80 0.80 -12.95
CA CYS A 81 16.47 -0.33 -12.09
C CYS A 81 15.07 -0.15 -11.48
N MET A 82 14.27 -1.21 -11.52
CA MET A 82 12.93 -1.26 -10.93
C MET A 82 12.95 -2.08 -9.64
N CYS A 83 12.15 -1.66 -8.67
CA CYS A 83 12.03 -2.24 -7.34
C CYS A 83 10.55 -2.31 -6.95
N VAL A 84 10.21 -3.26 -6.09
CA VAL A 84 8.91 -3.29 -5.42
C VAL A 84 9.01 -2.65 -4.04
N PHE A 85 8.02 -1.83 -3.69
CA PHE A 85 7.96 -1.07 -2.44
C PHE A 85 6.61 -1.22 -1.74
N ASP A 86 6.59 -0.93 -0.44
CA ASP A 86 5.37 -0.85 0.35
C ASP A 86 5.14 0.58 0.82
N TYR A 87 3.97 1.16 0.56
CA TYR A 87 3.55 2.40 1.18
C TYR A 87 2.77 2.12 2.46
N LYS A 88 3.39 2.39 3.61
CA LYS A 88 2.81 2.17 4.94
C LYS A 88 2.44 3.48 5.61
N THR A 89 1.20 3.57 6.11
CA THR A 89 0.74 4.73 6.86
C THR A 89 -0.17 4.32 8.02
N THR A 90 -0.23 5.16 9.04
CA THR A 90 -1.06 4.96 10.23
C THR A 90 -1.96 6.17 10.43
N LEU A 91 -3.27 5.93 10.49
CA LEU A 91 -4.27 6.92 10.81
C LEU A 91 -4.72 6.68 12.25
N THR A 92 -4.78 7.75 13.04
CA THR A 92 -5.29 7.72 14.42
C THR A 92 -6.62 8.46 14.49
N GLY A 93 -7.44 8.13 15.49
CA GLY A 93 -8.74 8.75 15.66
C GLY A 93 -9.80 8.29 14.65
N VAL A 94 -9.53 7.24 13.88
CA VAL A 94 -10.48 6.67 12.92
C VAL A 94 -11.63 6.03 13.71
N SER A 95 -12.86 6.49 13.46
CA SER A 95 -14.04 6.03 14.16
C SER A 95 -15.17 5.73 13.19
N GLY A 96 -16.06 4.81 13.56
CA GLY A 96 -17.10 4.29 12.69
C GLY A 96 -16.93 2.80 12.40
N GLY A 97 -17.99 2.16 11.92
CA GLY A 97 -17.94 0.76 11.47
C GLY A 97 -17.31 0.63 10.08
N SER A 98 -17.26 1.71 9.30
CA SER A 98 -16.68 1.73 7.96
C SER A 98 -16.11 3.10 7.62
N ILE A 99 -15.18 3.14 6.67
CA ILE A 99 -14.65 4.39 6.09
C ILE A 99 -14.55 4.30 4.57
N ASP A 100 -14.71 5.44 3.90
CA ASP A 100 -14.39 5.57 2.49
C ASP A 100 -12.94 6.01 2.32
N ILE A 101 -12.27 5.43 1.33
CA ILE A 101 -10.85 5.62 1.07
C ILE A 101 -10.61 5.71 -0.43
N GLU A 102 -9.69 6.59 -0.79
CA GLU A 102 -9.17 6.74 -2.14
C GLU A 102 -7.64 6.70 -2.09
N ILE A 103 -7.03 5.86 -2.92
CA ILE A 103 -5.58 5.80 -3.11
C ILE A 103 -5.26 6.50 -4.42
N VAL A 104 -4.42 7.52 -4.34
CA VAL A 104 -3.89 8.23 -5.50
C VAL A 104 -2.37 8.13 -5.51
N ARG A 105 -1.78 7.97 -6.69
CA ARG A 105 -0.34 7.88 -6.88
C ARG A 105 0.15 8.96 -7.83
N GLU A 106 1.17 9.69 -7.41
CA GLU A 106 1.85 10.72 -8.19
C GLU A 106 3.30 10.30 -8.46
N VAL A 107 3.63 10.03 -9.72
CA VAL A 107 5.02 9.93 -10.19
C VAL A 107 5.39 11.30 -10.74
N THR A 108 6.20 12.06 -10.00
CA THR A 108 6.33 13.53 -10.24
C THR A 108 7.02 13.92 -11.54
N ASP A 109 7.80 13.00 -12.12
CA ASP A 109 8.48 13.13 -13.39
C ASP A 109 7.68 12.54 -14.55
N GLU A 110 6.47 12.03 -14.29
CA GLU A 110 5.49 11.70 -15.33
C GLU A 110 4.48 12.84 -15.55
N PRO A 111 4.03 13.07 -16.79
CA PRO A 111 2.94 13.98 -17.05
C PRO A 111 1.62 13.44 -16.45
N GLY A 112 0.80 14.36 -15.92
CA GLY A 112 -0.58 14.07 -15.48
C GLY A 112 -0.83 14.19 -13.97
N GLY A 113 0.21 14.38 -13.15
CA GLY A 113 0.05 14.54 -11.69
C GLY A 113 -0.48 13.27 -11.00
N ALA A 114 -1.14 13.43 -9.86
CA ALA A 114 -1.70 12.33 -9.09
C ALA A 114 -2.85 11.63 -9.85
N LYS A 115 -2.77 10.29 -9.97
CA LYS A 115 -3.75 9.44 -10.65
C LYS A 115 -4.44 8.53 -9.62
N PRO A 116 -5.76 8.30 -9.70
CA PRO A 116 -6.43 7.34 -8.84
C PRO A 116 -5.99 5.91 -9.18
N ILE A 117 -5.63 5.15 -8.15
CA ILE A 117 -5.22 3.75 -8.23
C ILE A 117 -6.36 2.84 -7.78
N TRP A 118 -7.00 3.19 -6.67
CA TRP A 118 -8.12 2.44 -6.13
C TRP A 118 -9.02 3.33 -5.27
N SER A 119 -10.31 3.02 -5.22
CA SER A 119 -11.25 3.64 -4.29
C SER A 119 -12.28 2.62 -3.81
N GLY A 120 -12.73 2.78 -2.56
CA GLY A 120 -13.75 1.91 -1.99
C GLY A 120 -13.97 2.16 -0.51
N THR A 121 -14.72 1.25 0.11
CA THR A 121 -15.08 1.32 1.52
C THR A 121 -14.42 0.19 2.30
N LEU A 122 -13.77 0.50 3.42
CA LEU A 122 -13.26 -0.48 4.36
C LEU A 122 -14.28 -0.72 5.47
N ASP A 123 -14.67 -1.96 5.69
CA ASP A 123 -15.49 -2.39 6.82
C ASP A 123 -14.60 -2.67 8.03
N LEU A 124 -14.44 -1.65 8.88
CA LEU A 124 -13.57 -1.69 10.06
C LEU A 124 -14.05 -2.68 11.14
N THR A 125 -15.30 -3.16 11.06
CA THR A 125 -15.80 -4.19 11.99
C THR A 125 -15.09 -5.54 11.81
N ARG A 126 -14.46 -5.77 10.65
CA ARG A 126 -13.67 -6.98 10.37
C ARG A 126 -12.27 -6.97 11.00
N ALA A 127 -11.84 -5.84 11.58
CA ALA A 127 -10.51 -5.60 12.17
C ALA A 127 -9.31 -5.74 11.22
N ALA A 128 -9.41 -6.47 10.11
CA ALA A 128 -8.39 -6.53 9.06
C ALA A 128 -9.00 -6.94 7.72
N GLY A 129 -8.25 -6.67 6.65
CA GLY A 129 -8.60 -7.13 5.31
C GLY A 129 -7.50 -6.91 4.29
N GLU A 130 -7.74 -7.46 3.11
CA GLU A 130 -6.88 -7.38 1.94
C GLU A 130 -7.76 -7.07 0.71
N ILE A 131 -7.26 -6.18 -0.14
CA ILE A 131 -7.86 -5.82 -1.43
C ILE A 131 -6.76 -5.91 -2.47
N VAL A 132 -6.93 -6.75 -3.48
CA VAL A 132 -6.02 -6.82 -4.62
C VAL A 132 -6.28 -5.63 -5.54
N ILE A 133 -5.25 -4.81 -5.76
CA ILE A 133 -5.30 -3.62 -6.62
C ILE A 133 -4.91 -4.00 -8.05
N ASP A 134 -3.77 -4.67 -8.22
CA ASP A 134 -3.24 -5.05 -9.54
C ASP A 134 -2.62 -6.45 -9.49
N LYS A 135 -3.01 -7.32 -10.42
CA LYS A 135 -2.52 -8.71 -10.55
C LYS A 135 -1.38 -8.85 -11.57
N THR A 136 -0.87 -7.74 -12.09
CA THR A 136 0.19 -7.76 -13.08
C THR A 136 1.44 -8.44 -12.52
N ASN A 137 1.88 -9.49 -13.20
CA ASN A 137 3.16 -10.13 -12.92
C ASN A 137 4.31 -9.15 -13.22
N VAL A 138 5.18 -8.93 -12.24
CA VAL A 138 6.33 -8.01 -12.37
C VAL A 138 7.68 -8.70 -12.33
N ALA A 139 7.75 -10.01 -12.58
CA ALA A 139 9.02 -10.66 -12.80
C ALA A 139 9.86 -9.90 -13.86
N PRO A 140 11.19 -9.75 -13.67
CA PRO A 140 12.00 -10.34 -12.61
C PRO A 140 12.12 -9.49 -11.34
N TRP A 141 11.33 -8.42 -11.19
CA TRP A 141 11.49 -7.42 -10.13
C TRP A 141 10.95 -7.86 -8.76
N CYS A 142 10.16 -8.93 -8.71
CA CYS A 142 9.69 -9.58 -7.48
C CYS A 142 9.64 -11.09 -7.71
N GLU A 143 10.34 -11.85 -6.88
CA GLU A 143 10.36 -13.32 -6.88
C GLU A 143 10.38 -13.81 -5.42
N GLU A 144 9.73 -14.94 -5.14
CA GLU A 144 9.74 -15.63 -3.83
C GLU A 144 10.62 -16.89 -3.84
#